data_AF-A0A2N2SQE1-F1
#
_entry.id   AF-A0A2N2SQE1-F1
#
_cell.length_a   1.000
_cell.length_b   1.000
_cell.length_c   1.000
_cell.angle_alpha   90.00
_cell.angle_beta   90.00
_cell.angle_gamma   90.00
#
_symmetry.space_group_name_H-M   'P 1'
#
loop_
_entity.id
_entity.type
_entity.pdbx_description
1 polymer ?
#
loop_
_entity_poly.entity_id
_entity_poly.type
_entity_poly.pdbx_seq_one_letter_code
_entity_poly.pdbx_strand_id
1 'polypeptide(L)' 'MSKYDAIIVGSGINSLVCAGVLAKRGKKVLVLEREAV' A
#
# COMPACT_ATOMS: atom_id res chain seq x y z
N MET A 1 -9.88 -12.98 8.25
CA MET A 1 -9.10 -12.30 7.19
C MET A 1 -9.32 -10.80 7.30
N SER A 2 -8.26 -10.00 7.34
CA SER A 2 -8.37 -8.53 7.30
C SER A 2 -8.87 -8.11 5.90
N LYS A 3 -9.98 -7.36 5.82
CA LYS A 3 -10.38 -6.70 4.57
C LYS A 3 -9.51 -5.45 4.36
N TYR A 4 -8.95 -5.32 3.16
CA TYR A 4 -8.28 -4.13 2.64
C TYR A 4 -9.03 -3.67 1.38
N ASP A 5 -9.07 -2.36 1.15
CA ASP A 5 -9.65 -1.79 -0.07
C ASP A 5 -8.68 -1.87 -1.26
N ALA A 6 -7.38 -1.84 -0.99
CA ALA A 6 -6.33 -1.95 -1.99
C ALA A 6 -5.09 -2.64 -1.41
N ILE A 7 -4.39 -3.39 -2.27
CA ILE A 7 -3.07 -3.97 -1.99
C ILE A 7 -2.09 -3.42 -3.02
N ILE A 8 -0.97 -2.90 -2.55
CA ILE A 8 0.12 -2.37 -3.38
C ILE A 8 1.36 -3.22 -3.12
N VAL A 9 1.97 -3.72 -4.18
CA VAL A 9 3.23 -4.50 -4.12
C VAL A 9 4.36 -3.62 -4.65
N GLY A 10 5.41 -3.49 -3.87
CA GLY A 10 6.51 -2.54 -4.05
C GLY A 10 6.37 -1.30 -3.17
N SER A 11 7.47 -0.87 -2.58
CA SER A 11 7.63 0.28 -1.66
C SER A 11 8.43 1.43 -2.28
N GLY A 12 8.55 1.46 -3.62
CA GLY A 12 9.11 2.61 -4.32
C GLY A 12 8.32 3.90 -4.09
N ILE A 13 8.94 5.06 -4.33
CA ILE A 13 8.36 6.38 -3.99
C ILE A 13 6.96 6.59 -4.59
N ASN A 14 6.75 6.19 -5.84
CA ASN A 14 5.46 6.34 -6.50
C ASN A 14 4.38 5.46 -5.86
N SER A 15 4.75 4.23 -5.45
CA SER A 15 3.84 3.31 -4.74
C SER A 15 3.44 3.86 -3.38
N LEU A 16 4.38 4.45 -2.64
CA LEU A 16 4.12 5.07 -1.34
C LEU A 16 3.25 6.34 -1.48
N VAL A 17 3.49 7.17 -2.49
CA VAL A 17 2.63 8.33 -2.79
C VAL A 17 1.21 7.87 -3.13
N CYS A 18 1.06 6.86 -3.98
CA CYS A 18 -0.24 6.25 -4.30
C CYS A 18 -0.96 5.73 -3.04
N ALA A 19 -0.25 4.98 -2.20
CA ALA A 19 -0.78 4.46 -0.94
C ALA A 19 -1.24 5.60 -0.02
N GLY A 20 -0.44 6.66 0.11
CA GLY A 20 -0.77 7.84 0.92
C GLY A 20 -2.00 8.59 0.41
N VAL A 21 -2.15 8.76 -0.91
CA VAL A 21 -3.34 9.38 -1.51
C VAL A 21 -4.60 8.54 -1.23
N LEU A 22 -4.52 7.22 -1.39
CA LEU A 22 -5.63 6.31 -1.12
C LEU A 22 -6.00 6.30 0.38
N ALA A 23 -5.01 6.24 1.26
CA ALA A 23 -5.21 6.32 2.71
C ALA A 23 -5.85 7.65 3.12
N LYS A 24 -5.41 8.78 2.55
CA LYS A 24 -6.01 10.10 2.79
C LYS A 24 -7.47 10.18 2.34
N ARG A 25 -7.87 9.37 1.36
CA ARG A 25 -9.27 9.22 0.91
C ARG A 25 -10.07 8.19 1.73
N GLY A 26 -9.52 7.72 2.86
CA GLY A 26 -10.19 6.79 3.78
C GLY A 26 -10.12 5.32 3.37
N LYS A 27 -9.24 4.95 2.42
CA LYS A 27 -9.06 3.55 2.02
C LYS A 27 -8.07 2.85 2.94
N LYS A 28 -8.39 1.62 3.35
CA LYS A 28 -7.48 0.75 4.09
C LYS A 28 -6.56 0.04 3.10
N VAL A 29 -5.32 0.51 2.99
CA VAL A 29 -4.33 0.04 2.02
C VAL A 29 -3.30 -0.86 2.71
N LEU A 30 -2.97 -2.00 2.09
CA LEU A 30 -1.84 -2.84 2.47
C LEU A 30 -0.69 -2.60 1.47
N VAL A 31 0.49 -2.22 1.95
CA VAL A 31 1.70 -2.14 1.12
C VAL A 31 2.61 -3.29 1.50
N LEU A 32 3.09 -4.02 0.50
CA LEU A 32 4.02 -5.14 0.65
C LEU A 32 5.27 -4.84 -0.16
N GLU A 33 6.45 -5.11 0.39
CA GLU A 33 7.70 -5.14 -0.34
C GLU A 33 8.37 -6.49 -0.09
N ARG A 34 9.09 -6.99 -1.09
CA ARG A 34 9.91 -8.18 -0.91
C ARG A 34 11.11 -7.81 -0.07
N GLU A 35 11.26 -8.47 1.07
CA GLU A 35 12.57 -8.51 1.72
C GLU A 35 13.48 -9.53 0.99
N ALA A 36 14.69 -9.12 0.66
CA ALA A 36 15.77 -10.01 0.28
C ALA A 36 16.42 -10.57 1.56
N VAL A 37 15.85 -11.66 2.08
CA VAL A 37 16.64 -12.59 2.89
C VAL A 37 17.74 -13.20 2.02
#